data_AF-A0AAD5UM82-F1
#
_entry.id   AF-A0AAD5UM82-F1
#
_cell.length_a   1.000
_cell.length_b   1.000
_cell.length_c   1.000
_cell.angle_alpha   90.00
_cell.angle_beta   90.00
_cell.angle_gamma   90.00
#
_symmetry.space_group_name_H-M   'P 1'
#
loop_
_entity.id
_entity.type
_entity.pdbx_description
1 polymer ?
#
loop_
_entity_poly.entity_id
_entity_poly.type
_entity_poly.pdbx_seq_one_letter_code
_entity_poly.pdbx_strand_id
1 'polypeptide(L)'
;MATKEETLVGELLTDFTRASVVESTDLLWEVGVSAKACSVSENGVLKAIEFSEGKPNVKHVVGTIMKAILDPIDGAVRKPKVLMFLDTCLLKDNEKNQITKELKDYEMAIVSLKQLEADYPALFAERAKEVEIFAPQQPAVQQPMKMNPPPPRGCFACRKDIPGKASQCSACKAVIYCSAECAKQNWPVHKLNCKEFKAAVDHLQEWDLHNLPFEYYNKGSQLQNYNVVPYLTTVNKHNVGLFQRLCGCFNEAPWGVLAARLIAHYQQTKPTPDQMFATLGLPQEMFPLSKPFDEGFDSSSIDSWESYFKSRGYSFDNPSALILEVPLTIHHMINQFHMKTAAPVPEGERRRITIHLVGVEKEADLLPLFECLLPFYPKTDIAIHMIGNKICADIPPQQRAMMIKSQSNDSSIFISLNPTFYAPQHLDASAFQLPPEVPKEVLLQQNFGTDKPDLVICLNAGLITQQEWGPFLQMVCKSDRKLLVTERVETLCNAALFNIPKIGGKPGVQTHPNPFRQPLYDFKKDVNLPGWSNGFICGIGEF
;
A
#
# COMPACT_ATOMS: atom_id res chain seq x y z
N MET A 1 -24.47 24.06 -22.96
CA MET A 1 -23.05 24.07 -23.39
C MET A 1 -22.45 22.77 -22.91
N ALA A 2 -21.93 21.94 -23.82
CA ALA A 2 -21.21 20.73 -23.43
C ALA A 2 -19.95 21.11 -22.64
N THR A 3 -19.56 20.29 -21.66
CA THR A 3 -18.29 20.52 -20.96
C THR A 3 -17.10 20.29 -21.91
N LYS A 4 -15.91 20.78 -21.56
CA LYS A 4 -14.68 20.56 -22.33
C LYS A 4 -14.39 19.05 -22.52
N GLU A 5 -14.70 18.25 -21.50
CA GLU A 5 -14.64 16.78 -21.54
C GLU A 5 -15.67 16.18 -22.50
N GLU A 6 -16.93 16.63 -22.48
CA GLU A 6 -17.95 16.14 -23.41
C GLU A 6 -17.64 16.46 -24.88
N THR A 7 -16.91 17.55 -25.12
CA THR A 7 -16.49 17.96 -26.47
C THR A 7 -15.36 17.07 -26.99
N LEU A 8 -14.34 16.80 -26.15
CA LEU A 8 -13.23 15.89 -26.47
C LEU A 8 -13.71 14.45 -26.75
N VAL A 9 -14.65 13.95 -25.94
CA VAL A 9 -15.26 12.63 -26.12
C VAL A 9 -16.07 12.55 -27.42
N GLY A 10 -16.79 13.62 -27.78
CA GLY A 10 -17.53 13.71 -29.04
C GLY A 10 -16.62 13.69 -30.27
N GLU A 11 -15.46 14.36 -30.20
CA GLU A 11 -14.44 14.34 -31.26
C GLU A 11 -13.82 12.95 -31.42
N LEU A 12 -13.43 12.28 -30.32
CA LEU A 12 -12.88 10.92 -30.36
C LEU A 12 -13.85 9.87 -30.94
N LEU A 13 -15.15 9.97 -30.62
CA LEU A 13 -16.19 9.10 -31.21
C LEU A 13 -16.37 9.35 -32.71
N THR A 14 -16.23 10.61 -33.13
CA THR A 14 -16.28 11.00 -34.55
C THR A 14 -15.03 10.52 -35.30
N ASP A 15 -13.87 10.53 -34.65
CA ASP A 15 -12.62 10.02 -35.22
C ASP A 15 -12.60 8.49 -35.29
N PHE A 16 -13.17 7.80 -34.29
CA PHE A 16 -13.34 6.34 -34.33
C PHE A 16 -14.21 5.89 -35.50
N THR A 17 -15.34 6.58 -35.72
CA THR A 17 -16.24 6.30 -36.85
C THR A 17 -15.62 6.63 -38.21
N ARG A 18 -14.55 7.43 -38.24
CA ARG A 18 -13.78 7.77 -39.45
C ARG A 18 -12.55 6.89 -39.67
N ALA A 19 -12.07 6.20 -38.64
CA ALA A 19 -10.91 5.32 -38.72
C ALA A 19 -11.24 4.10 -39.59
N SER A 20 -10.53 3.93 -40.70
CA SER A 20 -10.59 2.74 -41.53
C SER A 20 -10.10 1.52 -40.74
N VAL A 21 -10.97 0.50 -40.60
CA VAL A 21 -10.73 -0.85 -40.05
C VAL A 21 -9.59 -0.94 -39.03
N VAL A 22 -9.91 -0.70 -37.76
CA VAL A 22 -9.02 -1.03 -36.64
C VAL A 22 -9.02 -2.55 -36.44
N GLU A 23 -7.85 -3.18 -36.43
CA GLU A 23 -7.72 -4.62 -36.20
C GLU A 23 -8.27 -5.03 -34.83
N SER A 24 -8.99 -6.15 -34.78
CA SER A 24 -9.55 -6.70 -33.55
C SER A 24 -8.53 -7.58 -32.84
N THR A 25 -8.47 -7.51 -31.50
CA THR A 25 -7.73 -8.43 -30.65
C THR A 25 -8.66 -9.36 -29.88
N ASP A 26 -8.20 -10.59 -29.66
CA ASP A 26 -8.85 -11.57 -28.80
C ASP A 26 -8.47 -11.41 -27.32
N LEU A 27 -7.50 -10.53 -27.00
CA LEU A 27 -7.08 -10.27 -25.61
C LEU A 27 -8.18 -9.57 -24.81
N LEU A 28 -8.27 -9.94 -23.53
CA LEU A 28 -9.23 -9.33 -22.61
C LEU A 28 -8.81 -7.90 -22.25
N TRP A 29 -9.74 -6.98 -22.41
CA TRP A 29 -9.59 -5.62 -21.90
C TRP A 29 -10.36 -5.42 -20.60
N GLU A 30 -9.79 -4.62 -19.69
CA GLU A 30 -10.31 -4.37 -18.36
C GLU A 30 -10.54 -2.88 -18.14
N VAL A 31 -11.74 -2.55 -17.67
CA VAL A 31 -12.17 -1.17 -17.45
C VAL A 31 -12.32 -0.92 -15.95
N GLY A 32 -11.42 -0.11 -15.41
CA GLY A 32 -11.46 0.38 -14.04
C GLY A 32 -12.09 1.75 -13.97
N VAL A 33 -13.08 1.95 -13.08
CA VAL A 33 -13.69 3.27 -12.84
C VAL A 33 -13.67 3.57 -11.36
N SER A 34 -12.88 4.58 -10.99
CA SER A 34 -12.76 5.11 -9.63
C SER A 34 -13.58 6.39 -9.44
N ALA A 35 -13.48 7.03 -8.28
CA ALA A 35 -14.18 8.27 -8.00
C ALA A 35 -13.73 9.46 -8.85
N LYS A 36 -12.56 9.38 -9.50
CA LYS A 36 -11.93 10.50 -10.24
C LYS A 36 -11.23 10.10 -11.54
N ALA A 37 -11.27 8.84 -11.92
CA ALA A 37 -10.56 8.38 -13.11
C ALA A 37 -11.18 7.13 -13.72
N CYS A 38 -11.08 7.03 -15.04
CA CYS A 38 -11.34 5.83 -15.81
C CYS A 38 -10.02 5.31 -16.39
N SER A 39 -9.74 4.03 -16.23
CA SER A 39 -8.56 3.36 -16.80
C SER A 39 -9.00 2.19 -17.65
N VAL A 40 -8.35 2.02 -18.80
CA VAL A 40 -8.57 0.89 -19.70
C VAL A 40 -7.24 0.18 -19.85
N SER A 41 -7.23 -1.11 -19.52
CA SER A 41 -6.05 -1.95 -19.63
C SER A 41 -6.32 -3.12 -20.58
N GLU A 42 -5.30 -3.61 -21.26
CA GLU A 42 -5.33 -4.84 -22.04
C GLU A 42 -4.39 -5.81 -21.34
N ASN A 43 -4.87 -6.95 -20.85
CA ASN A 43 -4.00 -7.91 -20.16
C ASN A 43 -3.19 -7.31 -18.99
N GLY A 44 -3.82 -6.43 -18.21
CA GLY A 44 -3.14 -5.67 -17.15
C GLY A 44 -2.24 -4.52 -17.61
N VAL A 45 -2.04 -4.32 -18.92
CA VAL A 45 -1.27 -3.18 -19.47
C VAL A 45 -2.17 -1.98 -19.64
N LEU A 46 -1.83 -0.87 -18.99
CA LEU A 46 -2.58 0.36 -19.14
C LEU A 46 -2.51 0.88 -20.59
N LYS A 47 -3.65 0.99 -21.27
CA LYS A 47 -3.79 1.54 -22.62
C LYS A 47 -4.29 2.97 -22.64
N ALA A 48 -5.17 3.33 -21.71
CA ALA A 48 -5.52 4.73 -21.47
C ALA A 48 -5.91 4.95 -20.01
N ILE A 49 -5.70 6.17 -19.53
CA ILE A 49 -6.26 6.65 -18.27
C ILE A 49 -6.67 8.11 -18.44
N GLU A 50 -7.91 8.42 -18.07
CA GLU A 50 -8.45 9.77 -18.06
C GLU A 50 -8.92 10.13 -16.65
N PHE A 51 -8.61 11.35 -16.24
CA PHE A 51 -9.03 11.92 -14.96
C PHE A 51 -10.23 12.84 -15.18
N SER A 52 -11.16 12.85 -14.24
CA SER A 52 -12.38 13.67 -14.26
C SER A 52 -12.54 14.45 -12.96
N GLU A 53 -13.18 15.63 -13.03
CA GLU A 53 -13.44 16.47 -11.84
C GLU A 53 -14.37 15.80 -10.82
N GLY A 54 -15.22 14.86 -11.27
CA GLY A 54 -16.09 14.01 -10.44
C GLY A 54 -16.02 12.55 -10.87
N LYS A 55 -16.96 11.69 -10.43
CA LYS A 55 -17.02 10.29 -10.88
C LYS A 55 -17.19 10.25 -12.42
N PRO A 56 -16.37 9.49 -13.17
CA PRO A 56 -16.55 9.31 -14.61
C PRO A 56 -17.97 8.83 -14.94
N ASN A 57 -18.63 9.53 -15.85
CA ASN A 57 -19.95 9.13 -16.37
C ASN A 57 -19.80 8.21 -17.60
N VAL A 58 -20.93 7.70 -18.11
CA VAL A 58 -20.98 6.77 -19.26
C VAL A 58 -20.16 7.29 -20.45
N LYS A 59 -20.36 8.55 -20.86
CA LYS A 59 -19.61 9.15 -21.98
C LYS A 59 -18.11 9.19 -21.72
N HIS A 60 -17.70 9.61 -20.52
CA HIS A 60 -16.29 9.69 -20.15
C HIS A 60 -15.62 8.31 -20.22
N VAL A 61 -16.32 7.26 -19.76
CA VAL A 61 -15.81 5.88 -19.82
C VAL A 61 -15.71 5.38 -21.26
N VAL A 62 -16.74 5.58 -22.08
CA VAL A 62 -16.71 5.22 -23.51
C VAL A 62 -15.60 5.97 -24.23
N GLY A 63 -15.44 7.27 -23.98
CA GLY A 63 -14.36 8.08 -24.54
C GLY A 63 -12.97 7.59 -24.14
N THR A 64 -12.80 7.14 -22.89
CA THR A 64 -11.55 6.54 -22.43
C THR A 64 -11.24 5.21 -23.15
N ILE A 65 -12.26 4.39 -23.40
CA ILE A 65 -12.12 3.15 -24.20
C ILE A 65 -11.75 3.47 -25.64
N MET A 66 -12.40 4.45 -26.26
CA MET A 66 -12.06 4.88 -27.63
C MET A 66 -10.65 5.45 -27.70
N LYS A 67 -10.22 6.22 -26.70
CA LYS A 67 -8.84 6.70 -26.60
C LYS A 67 -7.84 5.55 -26.49
N ALA A 68 -8.12 4.54 -25.66
CA ALA A 68 -7.28 3.35 -25.56
C ALA A 68 -7.14 2.59 -26.88
N ILE A 69 -8.13 2.68 -27.77
CA ILE A 69 -8.06 2.08 -29.10
C ILE A 69 -7.25 2.95 -30.07
N LEU A 70 -7.58 4.24 -30.16
CA LEU A 70 -7.08 5.15 -31.20
C LEU A 70 -5.69 5.73 -30.90
N ASP A 71 -5.41 5.96 -29.63
CA ASP A 71 -4.18 6.59 -29.14
C ASP A 71 -3.74 5.91 -27.83
N PRO A 72 -3.39 4.61 -27.88
CA PRO A 72 -2.95 3.89 -26.70
C PRO A 72 -1.64 4.47 -26.17
N ILE A 73 -1.51 4.53 -24.84
CA ILE A 73 -0.27 4.86 -24.13
C ILE A 73 0.87 3.93 -24.57
N ASP A 74 0.54 2.66 -24.84
CA ASP A 74 1.50 1.64 -25.26
C ASP A 74 0.89 0.58 -26.18
N GLY A 75 1.68 0.08 -27.13
CA GLY A 75 1.28 -0.95 -28.09
C GLY A 75 0.58 -0.44 -29.35
N ALA A 76 0.07 -1.38 -30.15
CA ALA A 76 -0.57 -1.09 -31.43
C ALA A 76 -2.03 -0.61 -31.26
N VAL A 77 -2.49 0.24 -32.18
CA VAL A 77 -3.89 0.63 -32.34
C VAL A 77 -4.71 -0.61 -32.71
N ARG A 78 -5.55 -1.06 -31.77
CA ARG A 78 -6.41 -2.25 -31.94
C ARG A 78 -7.64 -2.19 -31.04
N LYS A 79 -8.72 -2.86 -31.44
CA LYS A 79 -9.98 -2.90 -30.68
C LYS A 79 -10.20 -4.25 -30.00
N PRO A 80 -10.69 -4.31 -28.76
CA PRO A 80 -11.02 -5.57 -28.10
C PRO A 80 -12.30 -6.17 -28.66
N LYS A 81 -12.40 -7.50 -28.73
CA LYS A 81 -13.71 -8.16 -28.88
C LYS A 81 -14.46 -8.24 -27.56
N VAL A 82 -13.73 -8.46 -26.46
CA VAL A 82 -14.28 -8.68 -25.12
C VAL A 82 -13.65 -7.71 -24.13
N LEU A 83 -14.49 -7.03 -23.36
CA LEU A 83 -14.09 -6.22 -22.22
C LEU A 83 -14.79 -6.69 -20.96
N MET A 84 -14.24 -6.36 -19.81
CA MET A 84 -14.93 -6.46 -18.52
C MET A 84 -14.68 -5.25 -17.64
N PHE A 85 -15.61 -4.97 -16.74
CA PHE A 85 -15.35 -4.03 -15.64
C PHE A 85 -14.60 -4.74 -14.52
N LEU A 86 -13.60 -4.07 -13.96
CA LEU A 86 -12.98 -4.51 -12.71
C LEU A 86 -14.05 -4.54 -11.60
N ASP A 87 -13.92 -5.47 -10.64
CA ASP A 87 -14.86 -5.57 -9.51
C ASP A 87 -14.95 -4.27 -8.69
N THR A 88 -13.88 -3.47 -8.69
CA THR A 88 -13.80 -2.18 -8.01
C THR A 88 -14.47 -1.04 -8.76
N CYS A 89 -15.05 -1.30 -9.94
CA CYS A 89 -15.70 -0.30 -10.79
C CYS A 89 -16.92 0.32 -10.08
N LEU A 90 -16.85 1.64 -9.84
CA LEU A 90 -17.89 2.41 -9.15
C LEU A 90 -19.15 2.68 -9.98
N LEU A 91 -19.23 2.20 -11.21
CA LEU A 91 -20.43 2.35 -12.04
C LEU A 91 -21.58 1.49 -11.50
N LYS A 92 -22.78 2.07 -11.50
CA LYS A 92 -24.02 1.36 -11.24
C LYS A 92 -24.38 0.46 -12.43
N ASP A 93 -25.18 -0.56 -12.20
CA ASP A 93 -25.56 -1.53 -13.24
C ASP A 93 -26.26 -0.87 -14.43
N ASN A 94 -27.08 0.17 -14.21
CA ASN A 94 -27.70 0.92 -15.30
C ASN A 94 -26.67 1.68 -16.16
N GLU A 95 -25.62 2.24 -15.55
CA GLU A 95 -24.52 2.90 -16.25
C GLU A 95 -23.70 1.87 -17.04
N LYS A 96 -23.37 0.73 -16.43
CA LYS A 96 -22.67 -0.38 -17.09
C LYS A 96 -23.47 -0.88 -18.30
N ASN A 97 -24.78 -1.11 -18.15
CA ASN A 97 -25.66 -1.54 -19.23
C ASN A 97 -25.74 -0.53 -20.37
N GLN A 98 -25.72 0.77 -20.06
CA GLN A 98 -25.70 1.81 -21.08
C GLN A 98 -24.39 1.76 -21.88
N ILE A 99 -23.25 1.64 -21.21
CA ILE A 99 -21.94 1.50 -21.88
C ILE A 99 -21.92 0.24 -22.75
N THR A 100 -22.39 -0.91 -22.23
CA THR A 100 -22.50 -2.15 -23.01
C THR A 100 -23.31 -1.95 -24.28
N LYS A 101 -24.41 -1.19 -24.21
CA LYS A 101 -25.23 -0.88 -25.39
C LYS A 101 -24.49 0.00 -26.39
N GLU A 102 -23.77 1.03 -25.93
CA GLU A 102 -23.01 1.94 -26.78
C GLU A 102 -21.82 1.25 -27.47
N LEU A 103 -21.13 0.34 -26.77
CA LEU A 103 -20.00 -0.39 -27.34
C LEU A 103 -20.40 -1.50 -28.32
N LYS A 104 -21.65 -1.99 -28.25
CA LYS A 104 -22.17 -3.03 -29.12
C LYS A 104 -22.13 -2.63 -30.60
N ASP A 105 -22.38 -1.36 -30.90
CA ASP A 105 -22.36 -0.81 -32.26
C ASP A 105 -20.94 -0.85 -32.90
N TYR A 106 -19.92 -1.11 -32.09
CA TYR A 106 -18.52 -1.25 -32.52
C TYR A 106 -18.00 -2.69 -32.44
N GLU A 107 -18.91 -3.67 -32.30
CA GLU A 107 -18.64 -5.11 -32.18
C GLU A 107 -17.82 -5.47 -30.93
N MET A 108 -18.01 -4.72 -29.85
CA MET A 108 -17.36 -4.95 -28.56
C MET A 108 -18.38 -5.48 -27.56
N ALA A 109 -18.04 -6.55 -26.86
CA ALA A 109 -18.88 -7.14 -25.82
C ALA A 109 -18.32 -6.84 -24.43
N ILE A 110 -19.12 -6.25 -23.54
CA ILE A 110 -18.81 -6.20 -22.10
C ILE A 110 -19.42 -7.42 -21.43
N VAL A 111 -18.60 -8.22 -20.75
CA VAL A 111 -19.03 -9.41 -20.02
C VAL A 111 -18.77 -9.27 -18.53
N SER A 112 -19.62 -9.90 -17.71
CA SER A 112 -19.34 -10.10 -16.28
C SER A 112 -18.29 -11.20 -16.08
N LEU A 113 -17.67 -11.26 -14.90
CA LEU A 113 -16.71 -12.32 -14.57
C LEU A 113 -17.32 -13.73 -14.76
N LYS A 114 -18.58 -13.93 -14.36
CA LYS A 114 -19.31 -15.20 -14.54
C LYS A 114 -19.54 -15.54 -16.01
N GLN A 115 -19.82 -14.54 -16.84
CA GLN A 115 -19.99 -14.74 -18.28
C GLN A 115 -18.64 -14.97 -18.98
N LEU A 116 -17.55 -14.32 -18.52
CA LEU A 116 -16.23 -14.61 -19.04
C LEU A 116 -15.86 -16.08 -18.81
N GLU A 117 -16.09 -16.59 -17.59
CA GLU A 117 -15.86 -18.00 -17.24
C GLU A 117 -16.66 -18.97 -18.13
N ALA A 118 -17.95 -18.67 -18.35
CA ALA A 118 -18.84 -19.55 -19.10
C ALA A 118 -18.63 -19.48 -20.62
N ASP A 119 -18.55 -18.26 -21.16
CA ASP A 119 -18.61 -18.00 -22.61
C ASP A 119 -17.20 -17.96 -23.24
N TYR A 120 -16.17 -17.66 -22.44
CA TYR A 120 -14.78 -17.52 -22.89
C TYR A 120 -13.80 -18.25 -21.95
N PRO A 121 -13.95 -19.58 -21.76
CA PRO A 121 -13.16 -20.33 -20.77
C PRO A 121 -11.65 -20.26 -21.03
N ALA A 122 -11.22 -20.09 -22.29
CA ALA A 122 -9.81 -19.88 -22.62
C ALA A 122 -9.29 -18.52 -22.14
N LEU A 123 -10.03 -17.42 -22.37
CA LEU A 123 -9.67 -16.09 -21.87
C LEU A 123 -9.77 -16.00 -20.35
N PHE A 124 -10.75 -16.68 -19.74
CA PHE A 124 -10.85 -16.80 -18.29
C PHE A 124 -9.64 -17.54 -17.70
N ALA A 125 -9.23 -18.65 -18.32
CA ALA A 125 -8.05 -19.40 -17.92
C ALA A 125 -6.75 -18.62 -18.16
N GLU A 126 -6.65 -17.84 -19.24
CA GLU A 126 -5.52 -16.96 -19.54
C GLU A 126 -5.45 -15.80 -18.54
N ARG A 127 -6.58 -15.15 -18.23
CA ARG A 127 -6.69 -14.13 -17.18
C ARG A 127 -6.30 -14.67 -15.80
N ALA A 128 -6.70 -15.90 -15.49
CA ALA A 128 -6.29 -16.59 -14.26
C ALA A 128 -4.79 -16.95 -14.26
N LYS A 129 -4.22 -17.27 -15.43
CA LYS A 129 -2.78 -17.51 -15.62
C LYS A 129 -1.95 -16.23 -15.65
N GLU A 130 -2.48 -15.08 -16.02
CA GLU A 130 -1.78 -13.79 -15.92
C GLU A 130 -1.66 -13.31 -14.48
N VAL A 131 -2.63 -13.67 -13.64
CA VAL A 131 -2.45 -13.59 -12.19
C VAL A 131 -1.29 -14.52 -11.74
N GLU A 132 -1.01 -15.61 -12.47
CA GLU A 132 0.13 -16.53 -12.25
C GLU A 132 1.45 -16.14 -12.97
N ILE A 133 1.43 -15.22 -13.94
CA ILE A 133 2.59 -14.85 -14.79
C ILE A 133 2.75 -13.32 -14.82
N PHE A 134 3.14 -12.68 -13.71
CA PHE A 134 3.66 -11.29 -13.76
C PHE A 134 5.19 -11.24 -13.94
N ALA A 135 5.73 -12.15 -14.75
CA ALA A 135 7.08 -12.01 -15.29
C ALA A 135 7.02 -11.13 -16.57
N PRO A 136 7.97 -10.19 -16.74
CA PRO A 136 7.89 -9.15 -17.76
C PRO A 136 8.14 -9.75 -19.16
N GLN A 137 7.08 -9.91 -19.95
CA GLN A 137 7.21 -10.13 -21.39
C GLN A 137 6.58 -9.03 -22.23
N GLN A 138 6.15 -7.94 -21.63
CA GLN A 138 5.70 -6.79 -22.41
C GLN A 138 6.90 -5.95 -22.82
N PRO A 139 6.97 -5.53 -24.10
CA PRO A 139 7.94 -4.53 -24.51
C PRO A 139 7.79 -3.33 -23.57
N ALA A 140 8.91 -2.76 -23.14
CA ALA A 140 8.92 -1.53 -22.36
C ALA A 140 8.00 -0.51 -23.04
N VAL A 141 7.16 0.18 -22.25
CA VAL A 141 6.36 1.32 -22.72
C VAL A 141 7.27 2.18 -23.57
N GLN A 142 7.01 2.25 -24.88
CA GLN A 142 7.96 2.84 -25.83
C GLN A 142 8.14 4.34 -25.60
N GLN A 143 7.29 4.95 -24.75
CA GLN A 143 7.43 6.32 -24.28
C GLN A 143 7.20 6.41 -22.76
N PRO A 144 8.17 6.96 -21.98
CA PRO A 144 7.97 7.15 -20.55
C PRO A 144 6.75 8.04 -20.29
N MET A 145 5.84 7.59 -19.42
CA MET A 145 4.64 8.34 -19.08
C MET A 145 5.06 9.69 -18.48
N LYS A 146 4.56 10.79 -19.04
CA LYS A 146 4.91 12.12 -18.55
C LYS A 146 4.41 12.28 -17.11
N MET A 147 5.32 12.58 -16.19
CA MET A 147 4.96 12.90 -14.81
C MET A 147 4.03 14.12 -14.77
N ASN A 148 3.04 14.07 -13.89
CA ASN A 148 2.11 15.17 -13.71
C ASN A 148 2.85 16.39 -13.11
N PRO A 149 2.51 17.61 -13.53
CA PRO A 149 2.97 18.80 -12.84
C PRO A 149 2.45 18.80 -11.39
N PRO A 150 3.15 19.47 -10.46
CA PRO A 150 2.67 19.60 -9.08
C PRO A 150 1.24 20.19 -9.05
N PRO A 151 0.33 19.60 -8.26
CA PRO A 151 -1.02 20.14 -8.09
C PRO A 151 -0.97 21.59 -7.56
N PRO A 152 -1.99 22.42 -7.87
CA PRO A 152 -2.09 23.76 -7.31
C PRO A 152 -2.00 23.76 -5.78
N ARG A 153 -1.31 24.77 -5.21
CA ARG A 153 -1.27 24.95 -3.75
C ARG A 153 -2.64 25.39 -3.25
N GLY A 154 -2.96 25.03 -2.01
CA GLY A 154 -4.17 25.42 -1.30
C GLY A 154 -3.86 26.34 -0.12
N CYS A 155 -4.82 27.17 0.25
CA CYS A 155 -4.75 27.96 1.48
C CYS A 155 -5.16 27.09 2.67
N PHE A 156 -4.32 27.02 3.71
CA PHE A 156 -4.62 26.28 4.93
C PHE A 156 -5.83 26.83 5.69
N ALA A 157 -6.04 28.15 5.62
CA ALA A 157 -7.12 28.82 6.34
C ALA A 157 -8.49 28.64 5.67
N CYS A 158 -8.59 28.97 4.37
CA CYS A 158 -9.87 28.96 3.66
C CYS A 158 -10.09 27.73 2.76
N ARG A 159 -9.10 26.83 2.67
CA ARG A 159 -9.10 25.57 1.88
C ARG A 159 -9.27 25.72 0.36
N LYS A 160 -9.39 26.96 -0.14
CA LYS A 160 -9.43 27.27 -1.57
C LYS A 160 -8.06 27.10 -2.21
N ASP A 161 -8.06 26.74 -3.48
CA ASP A 161 -6.85 26.69 -4.28
C ASP A 161 -6.30 28.11 -4.53
N ILE A 162 -4.99 28.21 -4.65
CA ILE A 162 -4.27 29.47 -4.82
C ILE A 162 -3.84 29.58 -6.29
N PRO A 163 -4.42 30.49 -7.06
CA PRO A 163 -3.94 30.76 -8.41
C PRO A 163 -2.60 31.52 -8.32
N GLY A 164 -1.51 30.89 -8.75
CA GLY A 164 -0.18 31.52 -8.83
C GLY A 164 0.66 31.39 -7.55
N LYS A 165 1.35 32.47 -7.16
CA LYS A 165 2.38 32.42 -6.10
C LYS A 165 1.74 32.33 -4.71
N ALA A 166 1.93 31.19 -4.06
CA ALA A 166 1.51 30.98 -2.69
C ALA A 166 2.40 31.72 -1.68
N SER A 167 1.80 32.24 -0.61
CA SER A 167 2.53 32.77 0.55
C SER A 167 2.60 31.72 1.65
N GLN A 168 3.61 31.81 2.53
CA GLN A 168 3.77 30.89 3.64
C GLN A 168 4.03 31.66 4.93
N CYS A 169 3.72 31.05 6.08
CA CYS A 169 4.08 31.58 7.38
C CYS A 169 5.58 31.88 7.42
N SER A 170 5.95 33.13 7.73
CA SER A 170 7.34 33.58 7.67
C SER A 170 8.23 32.90 8.71
N ALA A 171 7.65 32.47 9.84
CA ALA A 171 8.36 31.80 10.93
C ALA A 171 8.59 30.31 10.64
N CYS A 172 7.52 29.51 10.49
CA CYS A 172 7.66 28.06 10.35
C CYS A 172 7.88 27.57 8.92
N LYS A 173 7.56 28.38 7.90
CA LYS A 173 7.55 27.99 6.47
C LYS A 173 6.65 26.78 6.11
N ALA A 174 5.98 26.16 7.09
CA ALA A 174 5.10 25.02 6.87
C ALA A 174 3.74 25.43 6.30
N VAL A 175 3.04 26.38 6.94
CA VAL A 175 1.64 26.67 6.60
C VAL A 175 1.54 27.64 5.43
N ILE A 176 0.64 27.36 4.48
CA ILE A 176 0.44 28.14 3.28
C ILE A 176 -0.85 28.96 3.31
N TYR A 177 -0.78 30.19 2.79
CA TYR A 177 -1.92 31.12 2.71
C TYR A 177 -2.05 31.76 1.32
N CYS A 178 -3.29 32.03 0.93
CA CYS A 178 -3.59 32.84 -0.25
C CYS A 178 -3.40 34.35 -0.01
N SER A 179 -3.48 34.82 1.24
CA SER A 179 -3.40 36.23 1.58
C SER A 179 -3.02 36.48 3.05
N ALA A 180 -2.65 37.72 3.37
CA ALA A 180 -2.34 38.15 4.73
C ALA A 180 -3.56 38.09 5.67
N GLU A 181 -4.77 38.31 5.13
CA GLU A 181 -6.03 38.19 5.87
C GLU A 181 -6.26 36.75 6.34
N CYS A 182 -6.04 35.77 5.44
CA CYS A 182 -6.11 34.35 5.79
C CYS A 182 -5.06 33.96 6.85
N ALA A 183 -3.84 34.50 6.75
CA ALA A 183 -2.81 34.28 7.76
C ALA A 183 -3.23 34.86 9.13
N LYS A 184 -3.76 36.09 9.16
CA LYS A 184 -4.25 36.74 10.39
C LYS A 184 -5.44 36.00 11.00
N GLN A 185 -6.36 35.51 10.18
CA GLN A 185 -7.52 34.72 10.62
C GLN A 185 -7.09 33.39 11.25
N ASN A 186 -6.10 32.71 10.67
CA ASN A 186 -5.63 31.41 11.16
C ASN A 186 -4.66 31.51 12.34
N TRP A 187 -3.99 32.65 12.53
CA TRP A 187 -2.97 32.85 13.57
C TRP A 187 -3.38 32.43 14.99
N PRO A 188 -4.61 32.69 15.50
CA PRO A 188 -5.00 32.28 16.84
C PRO A 188 -4.86 30.78 17.12
N VAL A 189 -5.06 29.94 16.09
CA VAL A 189 -4.91 28.48 16.16
C VAL A 189 -3.50 28.07 15.78
N HIS A 190 -2.96 28.60 14.67
CA HIS A 190 -1.64 28.20 14.17
C HIS A 190 -0.50 28.51 15.15
N LYS A 191 -0.57 29.62 15.88
CA LYS A 191 0.49 30.02 16.83
C LYS A 191 0.81 28.94 17.88
N LEU A 192 -0.15 28.06 18.19
CA LEU A 192 0.00 26.98 19.14
C LEU A 192 0.97 25.89 18.64
N ASN A 193 1.02 25.65 17.32
CA ASN A 193 1.87 24.64 16.71
C ASN A 193 2.98 25.21 15.82
N CYS A 194 3.05 26.54 15.65
CA CYS A 194 4.02 27.20 14.77
C CYS A 194 5.46 26.82 15.08
N LYS A 195 5.81 26.70 16.38
CA LYS A 195 7.14 26.29 16.84
C LYS A 195 7.45 24.84 16.45
N GLU A 196 6.52 23.92 16.66
CA GLU A 196 6.68 22.51 16.32
C GLU A 196 6.78 22.32 14.80
N PHE A 197 5.98 23.06 14.04
CA PHE A 197 6.02 23.03 12.57
C PHE A 197 7.35 23.58 12.04
N LYS A 198 7.90 24.60 12.70
CA LYS A 198 9.24 25.10 12.37
C LYS A 198 10.29 24.00 12.57
N ALA A 199 10.28 23.34 13.73
CA ALA A 199 11.22 22.25 14.02
C ALA A 199 11.13 21.14 12.97
N ALA A 200 9.92 20.67 12.65
CA ALA A 200 9.71 19.65 11.64
C ALA A 200 10.20 20.06 10.23
N VAL A 201 10.08 21.33 9.86
CA VAL A 201 10.63 21.85 8.59
C VAL A 201 12.16 21.94 8.63
N ASP A 202 12.74 22.39 9.74
CA ASP A 202 14.20 22.46 9.90
C ASP A 202 14.82 21.05 9.87
N HIS A 203 14.19 20.07 10.53
CA HIS A 203 14.60 18.67 10.56
C HIS A 203 14.63 18.00 9.17
N LEU A 204 13.89 18.51 8.18
CA LEU A 204 13.99 18.03 6.79
C LEU A 204 15.43 18.06 6.28
N GLN A 205 16.14 19.14 6.60
CA GLN A 205 17.53 19.34 6.21
C GLN A 205 18.48 18.75 7.24
N GLU A 206 18.24 18.95 8.54
CA GLU A 206 19.15 18.49 9.60
C GLU A 206 19.28 16.96 9.66
N TRP A 207 18.19 16.23 9.40
CA TRP A 207 18.18 14.76 9.36
C TRP A 207 18.29 14.20 7.94
N ASP A 208 18.48 15.06 6.96
CA ASP A 208 18.68 14.68 5.56
C ASP A 208 17.58 13.75 5.02
N LEU A 209 16.31 14.08 5.28
CA LEU A 209 15.18 13.15 5.11
C LEU A 209 14.85 12.81 3.64
N HIS A 210 15.49 13.46 2.66
CA HIS A 210 15.40 13.05 1.26
C HIS A 210 16.50 12.06 0.83
N ASN A 211 17.47 11.76 1.70
CA ASN A 211 18.59 10.87 1.40
C ASN A 211 18.17 9.39 1.47
N LEU A 212 17.39 8.96 0.49
CA LEU A 212 17.14 7.55 0.22
C LEU A 212 17.89 7.15 -1.06
N PRO A 213 18.27 5.87 -1.21
CA PRO A 213 19.24 5.47 -2.23
C PRO A 213 18.63 5.19 -3.60
N PHE A 214 17.36 5.55 -3.84
CA PHE A 214 16.62 5.09 -5.04
C PHE A 214 16.76 6.08 -6.21
N GLU A 215 16.78 5.56 -7.44
CA GLU A 215 16.86 6.42 -8.64
C GLU A 215 15.62 7.31 -8.78
N TYR A 216 14.45 6.76 -8.43
CA TYR A 216 13.17 7.47 -8.43
C TYR A 216 12.93 8.28 -7.15
N TYR A 217 13.77 8.12 -6.13
CA TYR A 217 13.65 8.86 -4.87
C TYR A 217 15.01 9.10 -4.19
N ASN A 218 15.46 10.35 -4.23
CA ASN A 218 16.65 10.88 -3.57
C ASN A 218 16.54 12.42 -3.41
N LYS A 219 17.61 13.09 -2.99
CA LYS A 219 17.64 14.56 -2.83
C LYS A 219 17.38 15.33 -4.12
N GLY A 220 17.79 14.80 -5.27
CA GLY A 220 17.64 15.44 -6.58
C GLY A 220 16.34 15.08 -7.30
N SER A 221 15.72 13.96 -6.95
CA SER A 221 14.50 13.45 -7.58
C SER A 221 13.57 12.87 -6.53
N GLN A 222 12.44 13.51 -6.22
CA GLN A 222 11.45 12.94 -5.30
C GLN A 222 10.23 12.45 -6.07
N LEU A 223 9.99 11.13 -6.06
CA LEU A 223 8.67 10.62 -6.38
C LEU A 223 7.66 11.13 -5.34
N GLN A 224 6.62 11.81 -5.82
CA GLN A 224 5.56 12.36 -4.97
C GLN A 224 4.27 11.54 -5.12
N ASN A 225 3.44 11.51 -4.08
CA ASN A 225 2.18 10.75 -4.04
C ASN A 225 1.26 10.98 -5.26
N TYR A 226 1.18 12.20 -5.82
CA TYR A 226 0.38 12.48 -7.02
C TYR A 226 0.99 11.96 -8.34
N ASN A 227 2.23 11.46 -8.30
CA ASN A 227 2.96 10.86 -9.42
C ASN A 227 3.21 9.35 -9.24
N VAL A 228 2.71 8.74 -8.16
CA VAL A 228 2.91 7.29 -7.93
C VAL A 228 2.32 6.45 -9.07
N VAL A 229 1.13 6.79 -9.58
CA VAL A 229 0.50 6.05 -10.67
C VAL A 229 1.26 6.20 -12.00
N PRO A 230 1.57 7.42 -12.50
CA PRO A 230 2.41 7.59 -13.68
C PRO A 230 3.77 6.87 -13.58
N TYR A 231 4.39 6.89 -12.41
CA TYR A 231 5.62 6.16 -12.16
C TYR A 231 5.42 4.65 -12.27
N LEU A 232 4.43 4.08 -11.56
CA LEU A 232 4.11 2.65 -11.63
C LEU A 232 3.77 2.19 -13.06
N THR A 233 3.12 3.02 -13.87
CA THR A 233 2.90 2.73 -15.28
C THR A 233 4.22 2.65 -16.04
N THR A 234 5.14 3.60 -15.82
CA THR A 234 6.46 3.62 -16.48
C THR A 234 7.31 2.39 -16.15
N VAL A 235 7.16 1.84 -14.94
CA VAL A 235 7.88 0.63 -14.51
C VAL A 235 7.07 -0.67 -14.64
N ASN A 236 5.95 -0.65 -15.37
CA ASN A 236 5.06 -1.81 -15.57
C ASN A 236 4.59 -2.48 -14.26
N LYS A 237 4.28 -1.67 -13.23
CA LYS A 237 3.75 -2.11 -11.93
C LYS A 237 2.36 -1.56 -11.61
N HIS A 238 1.75 -0.81 -12.50
CA HIS A 238 0.37 -0.37 -12.33
C HIS A 238 -0.59 -1.56 -12.36
N ASN A 239 -1.45 -1.71 -11.33
CA ASN A 239 -2.40 -2.83 -11.15
C ASN A 239 -1.76 -4.23 -11.03
N VAL A 240 -0.44 -4.32 -10.85
CA VAL A 240 0.30 -5.59 -10.80
C VAL A 240 0.55 -6.02 -9.36
N GLY A 241 0.16 -7.25 -9.04
CA GLY A 241 0.46 -7.92 -7.77
C GLY A 241 0.25 -7.04 -6.53
N LEU A 242 1.26 -6.99 -5.65
CA LEU A 242 1.18 -6.25 -4.39
C LEU A 242 1.22 -4.72 -4.55
N PHE A 243 1.53 -4.20 -5.74
CA PHE A 243 1.52 -2.77 -6.03
C PHE A 243 0.10 -2.21 -6.23
N GLN A 244 -0.92 -3.07 -6.33
CA GLN A 244 -2.33 -2.67 -6.55
C GLN A 244 -2.82 -1.61 -5.56
N ARG A 245 -2.44 -1.70 -4.28
CA ARG A 245 -2.82 -0.72 -3.24
C ARG A 245 -2.13 0.65 -3.36
N LEU A 246 -1.17 0.80 -4.26
CA LEU A 246 -0.55 2.08 -4.59
C LEU A 246 -1.28 2.80 -5.75
N CYS A 247 -2.22 2.13 -6.45
CA CYS A 247 -3.14 2.78 -7.38
C CYS A 247 -4.47 3.12 -6.71
N GLY A 248 -5.04 4.28 -7.07
CA GLY A 248 -6.44 4.63 -6.76
C GLY A 248 -7.49 3.67 -7.34
N CYS A 249 -7.11 2.80 -8.27
CA CYS A 249 -7.90 1.74 -8.89
C CYS A 249 -8.51 0.76 -7.87
N PHE A 250 -7.84 0.59 -6.73
CA PHE A 250 -8.20 -0.34 -5.67
C PHE A 250 -8.56 0.35 -4.35
N ASN A 251 -8.75 1.68 -4.33
CA ASN A 251 -9.09 2.40 -3.09
C ASN A 251 -10.39 1.91 -2.44
N GLU A 252 -11.33 1.42 -3.25
CA GLU A 252 -12.65 0.97 -2.80
C GLU A 252 -12.70 -0.53 -2.52
N ALA A 253 -11.62 -1.28 -2.82
CA ALA A 253 -11.55 -2.69 -2.46
C ALA A 253 -11.45 -2.81 -0.93
N PRO A 254 -12.34 -3.57 -0.25
CA PRO A 254 -12.24 -3.76 1.20
C PRO A 254 -10.88 -4.34 1.60
N TRP A 255 -10.35 -3.91 2.74
CA TRP A 255 -9.01 -4.33 3.20
C TRP A 255 -8.93 -5.84 3.45
N GLY A 256 -7.85 -6.46 2.99
CA GLY A 256 -7.59 -7.90 3.12
C GLY A 256 -8.20 -8.76 2.01
N VAL A 257 -9.08 -8.22 1.17
CA VAL A 257 -9.73 -8.99 0.09
C VAL A 257 -8.75 -9.37 -1.02
N LEU A 258 -7.72 -8.57 -1.30
CA LEU A 258 -6.73 -8.91 -2.33
C LEU A 258 -5.86 -10.08 -1.85
N ALA A 259 -5.42 -10.07 -0.59
CA ALA A 259 -4.73 -11.21 0.00
C ALA A 259 -5.63 -12.46 0.06
N ALA A 260 -6.90 -12.31 0.44
CA ALA A 260 -7.84 -13.43 0.50
C ALA A 260 -8.04 -14.09 -0.87
N ARG A 261 -8.16 -13.28 -1.94
CA ARG A 261 -8.24 -13.76 -3.32
C ARG A 261 -7.00 -14.54 -3.72
N LEU A 262 -5.81 -14.02 -3.37
CA LEU A 262 -4.55 -14.70 -3.65
C LEU A 262 -4.46 -16.05 -2.93
N ILE A 263 -4.84 -16.09 -1.65
CA ILE A 263 -4.88 -17.33 -0.86
C ILE A 263 -5.87 -18.33 -1.47
N ALA A 264 -7.06 -17.87 -1.86
CA ALA A 264 -8.07 -18.71 -2.50
C ALA A 264 -7.54 -19.34 -3.79
N HIS A 265 -6.86 -18.54 -4.61
CA HIS A 265 -6.23 -19.00 -5.84
C HIS A 265 -5.16 -20.06 -5.53
N TYR A 266 -4.25 -19.82 -4.59
CA TYR A 266 -3.24 -20.81 -4.19
C TYR A 266 -3.81 -22.12 -3.69
N GLN A 267 -4.92 -22.06 -2.94
CA GLN A 267 -5.61 -23.26 -2.44
C GLN A 267 -6.22 -24.09 -3.59
N GLN A 268 -6.72 -23.42 -4.63
CA GLN A 268 -7.34 -24.04 -5.79
C GLN A 268 -6.31 -24.61 -6.76
N THR A 269 -5.29 -23.82 -7.13
CA THR A 269 -4.34 -24.19 -8.20
C THR A 269 -3.10 -24.90 -7.70
N LYS A 270 -2.79 -24.78 -6.39
CA LYS A 270 -1.58 -25.33 -5.74
C LYS A 270 -0.31 -25.03 -6.55
N PRO A 271 -0.04 -23.74 -6.83
CA PRO A 271 1.07 -23.36 -7.69
C PRO A 271 2.42 -23.68 -7.04
N THR A 272 3.46 -23.80 -7.86
CA THR A 272 4.84 -23.92 -7.40
C THR A 272 5.30 -22.62 -6.71
N PRO A 273 6.36 -22.64 -5.86
CA PRO A 273 6.86 -21.44 -5.22
C PRO A 273 7.22 -20.29 -6.17
N ASP A 274 7.75 -20.61 -7.35
CA ASP A 274 8.08 -19.62 -8.39
C ASP A 274 6.83 -18.96 -8.97
N GLN A 275 5.78 -19.76 -9.26
CA GLN A 275 4.48 -19.24 -9.69
C GLN A 275 3.79 -18.40 -8.60
N MET A 276 3.89 -18.81 -7.33
CA MET A 276 3.41 -18.00 -6.20
C MET A 276 4.14 -16.65 -6.18
N PHE A 277 5.46 -16.65 -6.30
CA PHE A 277 6.25 -15.43 -6.30
C PHE A 277 5.91 -14.50 -7.47
N ALA A 278 5.70 -15.07 -8.66
CA ALA A 278 5.30 -14.31 -9.84
C ALA A 278 4.02 -13.50 -9.59
N THR A 279 3.03 -14.04 -8.85
CA THR A 279 1.78 -13.31 -8.54
C THR A 279 1.99 -12.02 -7.73
N LEU A 280 3.13 -11.89 -7.03
CA LEU A 280 3.42 -10.74 -6.17
C LEU A 280 3.80 -9.50 -6.98
N GLY A 281 4.17 -9.67 -8.25
CA GLY A 281 4.61 -8.59 -9.12
C GLY A 281 6.00 -8.05 -8.78
N LEU A 282 6.76 -8.73 -7.92
CA LEU A 282 8.13 -8.37 -7.55
C LEU A 282 9.14 -8.79 -8.63
N PRO A 283 10.30 -8.11 -8.76
CA PRO A 283 11.36 -8.55 -9.66
C PRO A 283 11.90 -9.94 -9.31
N GLN A 284 12.19 -10.76 -10.33
CA GLN A 284 12.61 -12.15 -10.16
C GLN A 284 13.91 -12.31 -9.38
N GLU A 285 14.81 -11.32 -9.42
CA GLU A 285 16.04 -11.28 -8.61
C GLU A 285 15.79 -11.37 -7.10
N MET A 286 14.56 -11.03 -6.65
CA MET A 286 14.16 -11.09 -5.25
C MET A 286 13.61 -12.46 -4.84
N PHE A 287 13.46 -13.41 -5.77
CA PHE A 287 13.00 -14.76 -5.47
C PHE A 287 14.13 -15.65 -4.93
N PRO A 288 13.89 -16.43 -3.85
CA PRO A 288 12.81 -16.27 -2.87
C PRO A 288 13.09 -15.11 -1.91
N LEU A 289 12.04 -14.49 -1.36
CA LEU A 289 12.22 -13.44 -0.34
C LEU A 289 12.92 -14.00 0.91
N SER A 290 12.68 -15.26 1.23
CA SER A 290 13.35 -15.97 2.32
C SER A 290 14.76 -16.47 2.01
N LYS A 291 15.40 -16.06 0.90
CA LYS A 291 16.82 -16.35 0.66
C LYS A 291 17.65 -15.90 1.88
N PRO A 292 18.43 -16.81 2.52
CA PRO A 292 19.29 -16.44 3.64
C PRO A 292 20.32 -15.39 3.23
N PHE A 293 20.78 -14.62 4.21
CA PHE A 293 22.00 -13.82 4.02
C PHE A 293 23.23 -14.72 3.92
N ASP A 294 24.33 -14.17 3.41
CA ASP A 294 25.60 -14.89 3.32
C ASP A 294 26.06 -15.38 4.70
N GLU A 295 26.77 -16.51 4.73
CA GLU A 295 27.24 -17.12 5.97
C GLU A 295 28.10 -16.13 6.78
N GLY A 296 27.77 -15.95 8.06
CA GLY A 296 28.45 -14.99 8.93
C GLY A 296 28.01 -13.53 8.79
N PHE A 297 27.08 -13.21 7.89
CA PHE A 297 26.51 -11.87 7.79
C PHE A 297 25.65 -11.54 9.02
N ASP A 298 25.93 -10.40 9.66
CA ASP A 298 25.14 -9.89 10.78
C ASP A 298 23.91 -9.13 10.27
N SER A 299 22.76 -9.82 10.22
CA SER A 299 21.48 -9.21 9.80
C SER A 299 21.01 -8.08 10.71
N SER A 300 21.49 -8.01 11.96
CA SER A 300 21.12 -6.93 12.88
C SER A 300 21.75 -5.58 12.53
N SER A 301 22.79 -5.59 11.68
CA SER A 301 23.46 -4.39 11.15
C SER A 301 22.66 -3.67 10.07
N ILE A 302 21.61 -4.28 9.52
CA ILE A 302 20.75 -3.65 8.51
C ILE A 302 19.88 -2.58 9.20
N ASP A 303 20.22 -1.32 8.95
CA ASP A 303 19.60 -0.16 9.60
C ASP A 303 18.99 0.85 8.62
N SER A 304 19.13 0.61 7.31
CA SER A 304 18.71 1.53 6.25
C SER A 304 18.33 0.81 4.96
N TRP A 305 17.57 1.47 4.09
CA TRP A 305 17.30 0.99 2.73
C TRP A 305 18.57 0.63 1.97
N GLU A 306 19.63 1.43 2.10
CA GLU A 306 20.90 1.20 1.43
C GLU A 306 21.58 -0.10 1.91
N SER A 307 21.68 -0.29 3.23
CA SER A 307 22.24 -1.52 3.80
C SER A 307 21.45 -2.77 3.40
N TYR A 308 20.11 -2.68 3.35
CA TYR A 308 19.25 -3.80 2.97
C TYR A 308 19.39 -4.16 1.49
N PHE A 309 19.32 -3.18 0.58
CA PHE A 309 19.42 -3.45 -0.85
C PHE A 309 20.81 -3.97 -1.22
N LYS A 310 21.87 -3.40 -0.62
CA LYS A 310 23.24 -3.89 -0.82
C LYS A 310 23.43 -5.32 -0.30
N SER A 311 22.94 -5.65 0.89
CA SER A 311 23.08 -7.01 1.45
C SER A 311 22.31 -8.07 0.64
N ARG A 312 21.31 -7.64 -0.13
CA ARG A 312 20.53 -8.52 -1.01
C ARG A 312 21.02 -8.53 -2.46
N GLY A 313 21.90 -7.60 -2.84
CA GLY A 313 22.32 -7.41 -4.24
C GLY A 313 21.19 -6.90 -5.13
N TYR A 314 20.21 -6.17 -4.58
CA TYR A 314 19.09 -5.62 -5.34
C TYR A 314 19.44 -4.26 -5.96
N SER A 315 18.87 -3.97 -7.12
CA SER A 315 19.04 -2.68 -7.79
C SER A 315 18.26 -1.55 -7.11
N PHE A 316 18.77 -0.32 -7.19
CA PHE A 316 18.14 0.88 -6.62
C PHE A 316 17.09 1.56 -7.53
N ASP A 317 16.94 1.08 -8.77
CA ASP A 317 15.82 1.43 -9.65
C ASP A 317 14.54 0.62 -9.33
N ASN A 318 14.68 -0.44 -8.52
CA ASN A 318 13.63 -1.39 -8.18
C ASN A 318 12.52 -0.73 -7.33
N PRO A 319 11.25 -0.71 -7.79
CA PRO A 319 10.15 -0.03 -7.10
C PRO A 319 9.70 -0.75 -5.82
N SER A 320 10.22 -1.94 -5.51
CA SER A 320 9.73 -2.80 -4.41
C SER A 320 9.84 -2.14 -3.04
N ALA A 321 10.73 -1.15 -2.85
CA ALA A 321 10.78 -0.37 -1.61
C ALA A 321 9.48 0.41 -1.33
N LEU A 322 8.64 0.66 -2.35
CA LEU A 322 7.32 1.26 -2.16
C LEU A 322 6.35 0.36 -1.37
N ILE A 323 6.56 -0.97 -1.35
CA ILE A 323 5.71 -1.93 -0.62
C ILE A 323 6.44 -2.63 0.52
N LEU A 324 7.77 -2.81 0.41
CA LEU A 324 8.62 -3.41 1.45
C LEU A 324 8.75 -2.54 2.70
N GLU A 325 8.36 -1.27 2.62
CA GLU A 325 8.39 -0.35 3.76
C GLU A 325 7.69 -0.94 4.99
N VAL A 326 6.57 -1.66 4.80
CA VAL A 326 5.78 -2.20 5.91
C VAL A 326 6.56 -3.27 6.69
N PRO A 327 6.98 -4.39 6.05
CA PRO A 327 7.73 -5.41 6.77
C PRO A 327 9.09 -4.88 7.23
N LEU A 328 9.79 -3.99 6.50
CA LEU A 328 11.09 -3.49 6.96
C LEU A 328 10.99 -2.48 8.10
N THR A 329 9.90 -1.72 8.19
CA THR A 329 9.57 -0.93 9.39
C THR A 329 9.37 -1.84 10.59
N ILE A 330 8.63 -2.95 10.41
CA ILE A 330 8.41 -3.95 11.47
C ILE A 330 9.73 -4.64 11.85
N HIS A 331 10.58 -4.99 10.87
CA HIS A 331 11.92 -5.51 11.14
C HIS A 331 12.72 -4.53 11.99
N HIS A 332 12.80 -3.25 11.60
CA HIS A 332 13.51 -2.23 12.35
C HIS A 332 12.99 -2.13 13.79
N MET A 333 11.68 -2.16 13.97
CA MET A 333 11.07 -2.14 15.30
C MET A 333 11.43 -3.38 16.15
N ILE A 334 11.32 -4.58 15.57
CA ILE A 334 11.70 -5.83 16.26
C ILE A 334 13.18 -5.81 16.61
N ASN A 335 14.05 -5.48 15.66
CA ASN A 335 15.50 -5.46 15.85
C ASN A 335 15.90 -4.49 16.97
N GLN A 336 15.40 -3.25 16.92
CA GLN A 336 15.80 -2.19 17.86
C GLN A 336 15.18 -2.34 19.26
N PHE A 337 13.90 -2.73 19.35
CA PHE A 337 13.12 -2.59 20.60
C PHE A 337 12.72 -3.90 21.26
N HIS A 338 12.96 -5.03 20.59
CA HIS A 338 12.76 -6.36 21.15
C HIS A 338 14.08 -7.14 21.18
N MET A 339 14.71 -7.38 20.02
CA MET A 339 15.86 -8.27 19.89
C MET A 339 17.08 -7.82 20.68
N LYS A 340 17.38 -6.52 20.71
CA LYS A 340 18.49 -5.96 21.52
C LYS A 340 18.38 -6.24 23.02
N THR A 341 17.17 -6.48 23.51
CA THR A 341 16.87 -6.76 24.94
C THR A 341 16.47 -8.21 25.18
N ALA A 342 16.32 -9.02 24.13
CA ALA A 342 15.78 -10.36 24.24
C ALA A 342 16.80 -11.32 24.86
N ALA A 343 16.32 -12.22 25.71
CA ALA A 343 17.16 -13.26 26.28
C ALA A 343 17.68 -14.22 25.18
N PRO A 344 18.87 -14.81 25.38
CA PRO A 344 19.33 -15.94 24.56
C PRO A 344 18.32 -17.09 24.61
N VAL A 345 18.14 -17.78 23.49
CA VAL A 345 17.32 -18.99 23.41
C VAL A 345 18.20 -20.21 23.72
N PRO A 346 17.72 -21.20 24.48
CA PRO A 346 18.46 -22.44 24.74
C PRO A 346 18.92 -23.13 23.46
N GLU A 347 20.05 -23.85 23.55
CA GLU A 347 20.57 -24.60 22.41
C GLU A 347 19.56 -25.66 21.94
N GLY A 348 19.27 -25.68 20.64
CA GLY A 348 18.31 -26.60 20.02
C GLY A 348 16.86 -26.11 20.04
N GLU A 349 16.54 -25.00 20.71
CA GLU A 349 15.20 -24.40 20.68
C GLU A 349 15.09 -23.29 19.62
N ARG A 350 13.86 -23.08 19.14
CA ARG A 350 13.52 -21.97 18.24
C ARG A 350 13.03 -20.78 19.05
N ARG A 351 13.44 -19.57 18.65
CA ARG A 351 12.87 -18.33 19.21
C ARG A 351 11.40 -18.22 18.78
N ARG A 352 10.56 -17.62 19.62
CA ARG A 352 9.18 -17.25 19.27
C ARG A 352 9.02 -15.75 19.42
N ILE A 353 8.37 -15.11 18.46
CA ILE A 353 8.05 -13.68 18.48
C ILE A 353 6.57 -13.51 18.12
N THR A 354 5.79 -12.86 18.98
CA THR A 354 4.37 -12.56 18.75
C THR A 354 4.17 -11.06 18.59
N ILE A 355 3.71 -10.64 17.42
CA ILE A 355 3.45 -9.24 17.07
C ILE A 355 1.95 -9.03 16.89
N HIS A 356 1.40 -8.05 17.59
CA HIS A 356 0.04 -7.56 17.31
C HIS A 356 0.14 -6.30 16.48
N LEU A 357 -0.22 -6.41 15.18
CA LEU A 357 -0.29 -5.28 14.27
C LEU A 357 -1.71 -4.74 14.28
N VAL A 358 -1.91 -3.53 14.83
CA VAL A 358 -3.22 -2.97 15.15
C VAL A 358 -3.56 -1.80 14.23
N GLY A 359 -4.83 -1.70 13.83
CA GLY A 359 -5.30 -0.64 12.94
C GLY A 359 -4.94 -0.89 11.46
N VAL A 360 -4.83 -2.17 11.10
CA VAL A 360 -4.39 -2.63 9.77
C VAL A 360 -5.38 -2.20 8.69
N GLU A 361 -4.85 -1.62 7.61
CA GLU A 361 -5.59 -1.26 6.40
C GLU A 361 -4.93 -1.93 5.18
N LYS A 362 -4.08 -1.20 4.43
CA LYS A 362 -3.36 -1.72 3.26
C LYS A 362 -2.47 -2.92 3.62
N GLU A 363 -1.99 -2.98 4.85
CA GLU A 363 -1.12 -4.04 5.36
C GLU A 363 -1.81 -5.41 5.32
N ALA A 364 -3.15 -5.45 5.42
CA ALA A 364 -3.95 -6.66 5.32
C ALA A 364 -3.86 -7.34 3.94
N ASP A 365 -3.39 -6.62 2.91
CA ASP A 365 -3.22 -7.15 1.55
C ASP A 365 -1.76 -7.50 1.23
N LEU A 366 -0.84 -7.39 2.19
CA LEU A 366 0.60 -7.62 2.00
C LEU A 366 1.11 -8.94 2.62
N LEU A 367 0.23 -9.87 2.98
CA LEU A 367 0.59 -11.12 3.71
C LEU A 367 1.83 -11.85 3.15
N PRO A 368 1.92 -12.14 1.83
CA PRO A 368 3.09 -12.85 1.29
C PRO A 368 4.41 -12.08 1.45
N LEU A 369 4.35 -10.74 1.50
CA LEU A 369 5.54 -9.89 1.55
C LEU A 369 6.34 -10.06 2.84
N PHE A 370 5.68 -10.48 3.92
CA PHE A 370 6.30 -10.73 5.22
C PHE A 370 7.27 -11.92 5.22
N GLU A 371 7.31 -12.75 4.15
CA GLU A 371 8.37 -13.74 3.95
C GLU A 371 9.77 -13.11 4.04
N CYS A 372 9.92 -11.83 3.63
CA CYS A 372 11.21 -11.13 3.69
C CYS A 372 11.77 -10.95 5.11
N LEU A 373 10.97 -11.21 6.16
CA LEU A 373 11.42 -11.20 7.55
C LEU A 373 12.22 -12.45 7.95
N LEU A 374 11.97 -13.59 7.31
CA LEU A 374 12.56 -14.87 7.72
C LEU A 374 14.10 -14.88 7.71
N PRO A 375 14.80 -14.26 6.75
CA PRO A 375 16.27 -14.20 6.75
C PRO A 375 16.87 -13.37 7.89
N PHE A 376 16.12 -12.42 8.45
CA PHE A 376 16.61 -11.61 9.56
C PHE A 376 16.64 -12.38 10.89
N TYR A 377 15.80 -13.42 11.01
CA TYR A 377 15.55 -14.14 12.26
C TYR A 377 15.66 -15.66 12.03
N PRO A 378 16.87 -16.20 11.78
CA PRO A 378 17.05 -17.65 11.66
C PRO A 378 16.62 -18.38 12.95
N LYS A 379 16.19 -19.63 12.82
CA LYS A 379 15.65 -20.46 13.93
C LYS A 379 14.55 -19.77 14.74
N THR A 380 13.66 -19.02 14.07
CA THR A 380 12.61 -18.24 14.73
C THR A 380 11.22 -18.53 14.15
N ASP A 381 10.23 -18.61 15.03
CA ASP A 381 8.80 -18.65 14.70
C ASP A 381 8.17 -17.29 15.00
N ILE A 382 7.65 -16.62 13.98
CA ILE A 382 7.08 -15.28 14.08
C ILE A 382 5.57 -15.38 13.88
N ALA A 383 4.78 -14.90 14.83
CA ALA A 383 3.35 -14.71 14.67
C ALA A 383 3.04 -13.22 14.49
N ILE A 384 2.27 -12.87 13.46
CA ILE A 384 1.75 -11.52 13.22
C ILE A 384 0.23 -11.59 13.19
N HIS A 385 -0.41 -11.12 14.25
CA HIS A 385 -1.86 -10.96 14.30
C HIS A 385 -2.23 -9.56 13.83
N MET A 386 -2.75 -9.47 12.61
CA MET A 386 -3.29 -8.24 12.05
C MET A 386 -4.72 -8.03 12.56
N ILE A 387 -4.93 -6.96 13.33
CA ILE A 387 -6.17 -6.69 14.05
C ILE A 387 -6.70 -5.31 13.63
N GLY A 388 -7.90 -5.27 13.07
CA GLY A 388 -8.51 -4.02 12.64
C GLY A 388 -9.96 -4.18 12.22
N ASN A 389 -10.81 -3.27 12.65
CA ASN A 389 -12.24 -3.24 12.32
C ASN A 389 -12.53 -2.85 10.86
N LYS A 390 -11.52 -2.40 10.12
CA LYS A 390 -11.60 -2.06 8.69
C LYS A 390 -11.25 -3.24 7.78
N ILE A 391 -10.67 -4.32 8.32
CA ILE A 391 -10.49 -5.57 7.59
C ILE A 391 -11.88 -6.11 7.22
N CYS A 392 -12.02 -6.59 5.99
CA CYS A 392 -13.28 -7.12 5.50
C CYS A 392 -13.76 -8.32 6.34
N ALA A 393 -14.90 -8.16 7.01
CA ALA A 393 -15.49 -9.21 7.85
C ALA A 393 -16.04 -10.40 7.05
N ASP A 394 -16.23 -10.24 5.74
CA ASP A 394 -16.79 -11.27 4.85
C ASP A 394 -15.72 -12.22 4.29
N ILE A 395 -14.43 -11.98 4.57
CA ILE A 395 -13.35 -12.90 4.16
C ILE A 395 -13.61 -14.28 4.78
N PRO A 396 -13.67 -15.38 4.01
CA PRO A 396 -13.84 -16.72 4.54
C PRO A 396 -12.72 -17.10 5.53
N PRO A 397 -13.02 -17.85 6.62
CA PRO A 397 -12.00 -18.22 7.61
C PRO A 397 -10.76 -18.90 7.02
N GLN A 398 -10.91 -19.73 5.97
CA GLN A 398 -9.78 -20.41 5.32
C GLN A 398 -8.83 -19.46 4.56
N GLN A 399 -9.25 -18.21 4.34
CA GLN A 399 -8.50 -17.17 3.60
C GLN A 399 -8.02 -16.04 4.53
N ARG A 400 -8.23 -16.17 5.84
CA ARG A 400 -7.82 -15.18 6.85
C ARG A 400 -6.41 -15.40 7.39
N ALA A 401 -5.69 -16.41 6.93
CA ALA A 401 -4.37 -16.68 7.46
C ALA A 401 -3.42 -17.24 6.41
N MET A 402 -2.13 -16.99 6.63
CA MET A 402 -1.04 -17.50 5.82
C MET A 402 0.07 -18.01 6.74
N MET A 403 0.60 -19.19 6.42
CA MET A 403 1.77 -19.78 7.07
C MET A 403 2.86 -19.92 6.01
N ILE A 404 4.03 -19.35 6.28
CA ILE A 404 5.19 -19.42 5.39
C ILE A 404 6.33 -20.06 6.17
N LYS A 405 6.99 -21.05 5.56
CA LYS A 405 8.11 -21.78 6.19
C LYS A 405 9.34 -21.66 5.29
N SER A 406 10.48 -21.34 5.89
CA SER A 406 11.78 -21.35 5.23
C SER A 406 12.65 -22.44 5.84
N GLN A 407 12.92 -23.49 5.07
CA GLN A 407 13.80 -24.57 5.49
C GLN A 407 15.24 -24.09 5.64
N SER A 408 15.70 -23.21 4.76
CA SER A 408 17.06 -22.67 4.76
C SER A 408 17.37 -21.80 5.97
N ASN A 409 16.38 -21.07 6.49
CA ASN A 409 16.53 -20.30 7.73
C ASN A 409 16.07 -21.08 8.98
N ASP A 410 15.56 -22.30 8.82
CA ASP A 410 14.85 -23.04 9.86
C ASP A 410 13.83 -22.17 10.60
N SER A 411 13.05 -21.38 9.86
CA SER A 411 12.19 -20.32 10.42
C SER A 411 10.79 -20.38 9.83
N SER A 412 9.80 -19.87 10.56
CA SER A 412 8.42 -19.81 10.09
C SER A 412 7.75 -18.50 10.47
N ILE A 413 6.77 -18.09 9.66
CA ILE A 413 5.94 -16.94 9.94
C ILE A 413 4.47 -17.29 9.73
N PHE A 414 3.66 -17.02 10.75
CA PHE A 414 2.22 -17.13 10.74
C PHE A 414 1.61 -15.74 10.76
N ILE A 415 0.66 -15.49 9.87
CA ILE A 415 -0.02 -14.19 9.75
C ILE A 415 -1.51 -14.44 9.75
N SER A 416 -2.27 -13.73 10.60
CA SER A 416 -3.73 -13.83 10.64
C SER A 416 -4.44 -12.48 10.56
N LEU A 417 -5.57 -12.45 9.87
CA LEU A 417 -6.46 -11.33 9.69
C LEU A 417 -7.64 -11.43 10.68
N ASN A 418 -7.78 -10.43 11.54
CA ASN A 418 -8.75 -10.40 12.62
C ASN A 418 -9.64 -9.15 12.48
N PRO A 419 -10.82 -9.24 11.83
CA PRO A 419 -11.71 -8.11 11.56
C PRO A 419 -12.47 -7.68 12.81
N THR A 420 -11.73 -7.17 13.80
CA THR A 420 -12.24 -6.81 15.12
C THR A 420 -11.48 -5.61 15.69
N PHE A 421 -11.99 -5.06 16.79
CA PHE A 421 -11.26 -4.09 17.59
C PHE A 421 -10.26 -4.78 18.51
N TYR A 422 -9.14 -4.10 18.75
CA TYR A 422 -8.20 -4.52 19.77
C TYR A 422 -8.84 -4.37 21.16
N ALA A 423 -8.68 -5.39 22.00
CA ALA A 423 -9.44 -5.57 23.23
C ALA A 423 -8.63 -6.31 24.30
N PRO A 424 -9.02 -6.31 25.59
CA PRO A 424 -8.21 -6.85 26.69
C PRO A 424 -7.73 -8.28 26.48
N GLN A 425 -8.57 -9.15 25.89
CA GLN A 425 -8.23 -10.55 25.60
C GLN A 425 -7.01 -10.71 24.68
N HIS A 426 -6.67 -9.69 23.89
CA HIS A 426 -5.46 -9.72 23.07
C HIS A 426 -4.21 -9.45 23.92
N LEU A 427 -4.30 -8.62 24.96
CA LEU A 427 -3.15 -8.31 25.82
C LEU A 427 -2.82 -9.43 26.80
N ASP A 428 -3.84 -10.17 27.25
CA ASP A 428 -3.66 -11.29 28.19
C ASP A 428 -3.46 -12.66 27.51
N ALA A 429 -3.34 -12.66 26.17
CA ALA A 429 -3.18 -13.82 25.29
C ALA A 429 -4.41 -14.73 25.11
N SER A 430 -5.53 -14.47 25.80
CA SER A 430 -6.73 -15.32 25.70
C SER A 430 -7.40 -15.29 24.32
N ALA A 431 -7.15 -14.27 23.49
CA ALA A 431 -7.70 -14.14 22.15
C ALA A 431 -7.25 -15.23 21.16
N PHE A 432 -6.07 -15.81 21.36
CA PHE A 432 -5.45 -16.73 20.40
C PHE A 432 -5.13 -18.11 21.00
N GLN A 433 -5.70 -18.44 22.16
CA GLN A 433 -5.49 -19.75 22.76
C GLN A 433 -6.06 -20.88 21.89
N LEU A 434 -5.28 -21.95 21.77
CA LEU A 434 -5.75 -23.18 21.12
C LEU A 434 -6.74 -23.90 22.04
N PRO A 435 -7.82 -24.51 21.49
CA PRO A 435 -8.74 -25.31 22.28
C PRO A 435 -8.03 -26.45 23.02
N PRO A 436 -8.42 -26.79 24.26
CA PRO A 436 -7.80 -27.87 25.04
C PRO A 436 -7.84 -29.24 24.35
N GLU A 437 -8.80 -29.45 23.45
CA GLU A 437 -9.04 -30.71 22.75
C GLU A 437 -8.15 -30.90 21.51
N VAL A 438 -7.31 -29.90 21.18
CA VAL A 438 -6.39 -29.99 20.04
C VAL A 438 -5.36 -31.11 20.29
N PRO A 439 -5.23 -32.08 19.36
CA PRO A 439 -4.26 -33.18 19.50
C PRO A 439 -2.84 -32.67 19.71
N LYS A 440 -2.04 -33.38 20.51
CA LYS A 440 -0.65 -32.99 20.84
C LYS A 440 0.22 -32.83 19.60
N GLU A 441 -0.05 -33.58 18.55
CA GLU A 441 0.67 -33.54 17.28
C GLU A 441 0.44 -32.19 16.56
N VAL A 442 -0.75 -31.60 16.68
CA VAL A 442 -1.07 -30.27 16.13
C VAL A 442 -0.44 -29.17 16.97
N LEU A 443 -0.44 -29.32 18.30
CA LEU A 443 0.29 -28.41 19.21
C LEU A 443 1.79 -28.39 18.88
N LEU A 444 2.40 -29.55 18.60
CA LEU A 444 3.83 -29.61 18.25
C LEU A 444 4.16 -28.92 16.92
N GLN A 445 3.18 -28.74 16.02
CA GLN A 445 3.38 -28.14 14.70
C GLN A 445 2.96 -26.66 14.60
N GLN A 446 2.09 -26.17 15.50
CA GLN A 446 1.48 -24.82 15.43
C GLN A 446 1.27 -24.16 16.80
N ASN A 447 2.03 -24.49 17.85
CA ASN A 447 1.88 -23.86 19.18
C ASN A 447 2.80 -22.65 19.36
N PHE A 448 2.67 -21.65 18.49
CA PHE A 448 3.29 -20.32 18.67
C PHE A 448 2.30 -19.23 18.26
N GLY A 449 2.49 -18.00 18.75
CA GLY A 449 1.52 -16.91 18.57
C GLY A 449 0.32 -16.98 19.51
N THR A 450 0.34 -17.88 20.50
CA THR A 450 -0.72 -18.04 21.51
C THR A 450 -0.38 -17.32 22.82
N ASP A 451 0.82 -16.76 22.91
CA ASP A 451 1.35 -16.03 24.07
C ASP A 451 0.99 -14.54 24.01
N LYS A 452 1.32 -13.80 25.07
CA LYS A 452 1.17 -12.34 25.08
C LYS A 452 2.05 -11.71 23.99
N PRO A 453 1.64 -10.59 23.37
CA PRO A 453 2.47 -9.94 22.37
C PRO A 453 3.78 -9.45 22.97
N ASP A 454 4.87 -9.70 22.23
CA ASP A 454 6.19 -9.11 22.47
C ASP A 454 6.20 -7.63 22.10
N LEU A 455 5.51 -7.28 21.01
CA LEU A 455 5.29 -5.91 20.57
C LEU A 455 3.85 -5.73 20.08
N VAL A 456 3.27 -4.58 20.45
CA VAL A 456 2.08 -4.03 19.79
C VAL A 456 2.55 -2.94 18.84
N ILE A 457 2.18 -3.01 17.57
CA ILE A 457 2.60 -2.07 16.53
C ILE A 457 1.37 -1.44 15.89
N CYS A 458 1.34 -0.11 15.76
CA CYS A 458 0.34 0.60 14.97
C CYS A 458 1.03 1.40 13.86
N LEU A 459 0.76 1.07 12.60
CA LEU A 459 1.38 1.76 11.46
C LEU A 459 0.48 2.88 10.94
N ASN A 460 1.04 4.07 10.69
CA ASN A 460 0.33 5.28 10.26
C ASN A 460 -0.96 5.54 11.06
N ALA A 461 -0.91 5.33 12.37
CA ALA A 461 -2.10 5.10 13.17
C ALA A 461 -3.05 6.32 13.27
N GLY A 462 -2.53 7.54 13.06
CA GLY A 462 -3.29 8.76 13.25
C GLY A 462 -3.82 8.89 14.68
N LEU A 463 -3.04 8.47 15.69
CA LEU A 463 -3.51 8.22 17.07
C LEU A 463 -4.27 9.41 17.68
N ILE A 464 -3.82 10.62 17.39
CA ILE A 464 -4.42 11.85 17.93
C ILE A 464 -5.49 12.46 17.03
N THR A 465 -5.66 11.93 15.81
CA THR A 465 -6.61 12.43 14.81
C THR A 465 -7.95 11.69 14.85
N GLN A 466 -7.98 10.50 15.45
CA GLN A 466 -9.15 9.64 15.55
C GLN A 466 -9.48 9.36 17.02
N GLN A 467 -10.72 9.63 17.43
CA GLN A 467 -11.13 9.50 18.84
C GLN A 467 -11.23 8.02 19.29
N GLU A 468 -11.39 7.12 18.33
CA GLU A 468 -11.54 5.68 18.49
C GLU A 468 -10.31 5.03 19.15
N TRP A 469 -9.13 5.65 19.07
CA TRP A 469 -7.91 5.17 19.72
C TRP A 469 -7.89 5.37 21.24
N GLY A 470 -8.75 6.22 21.80
CA GLY A 470 -8.73 6.56 23.24
C GLY A 470 -8.79 5.33 24.16
N PRO A 471 -9.80 4.44 24.03
CA PRO A 471 -9.89 3.22 24.83
C PRO A 471 -8.70 2.28 24.65
N PHE A 472 -8.21 2.12 23.41
CA PHE A 472 -7.02 1.32 23.11
C PHE A 472 -5.80 1.85 23.85
N LEU A 473 -5.52 3.16 23.76
CA LEU A 473 -4.37 3.78 24.40
C LEU A 473 -4.45 3.66 25.92
N GLN A 474 -5.62 3.87 26.53
CA GLN A 474 -5.80 3.70 27.97
C GLN A 474 -5.52 2.26 28.42
N MET A 475 -5.97 1.28 27.63
CA MET A 475 -5.77 -0.12 27.93
C MET A 475 -4.29 -0.53 27.82
N VAL A 476 -3.62 -0.14 26.73
CA VAL A 476 -2.21 -0.45 26.51
C VAL A 476 -1.31 0.27 27.52
N CYS A 477 -1.59 1.54 27.85
CA CYS A 477 -0.83 2.30 28.85
C CYS A 477 -0.92 1.71 30.28
N LYS A 478 -2.01 0.98 30.58
CA LYS A 478 -2.19 0.28 31.86
C LYS A 478 -1.59 -1.13 31.86
N SER A 479 -1.21 -1.63 30.70
CA SER A 479 -0.51 -2.90 30.56
C SER A 479 1.01 -2.68 30.64
N ASP A 480 1.75 -3.78 30.77
CA ASP A 480 3.21 -3.83 30.70
C ASP A 480 3.72 -4.04 29.25
N ARG A 481 2.86 -3.83 28.24
CA ARG A 481 3.18 -4.09 26.84
C ARG A 481 3.85 -2.88 26.17
N LYS A 482 4.82 -3.17 25.32
CA LYS A 482 5.52 -2.21 24.47
C LYS A 482 4.66 -1.87 23.25
N LEU A 483 4.32 -0.59 23.09
CA LEU A 483 3.60 -0.08 21.92
C LEU A 483 4.53 0.79 21.08
N LEU A 484 4.71 0.41 19.82
CA LEU A 484 5.42 1.20 18.82
C LEU A 484 4.45 1.71 17.77
N VAL A 485 4.65 2.95 17.36
CA VAL A 485 3.73 3.67 16.48
C VAL A 485 4.54 4.31 15.38
N THR A 486 4.04 4.27 14.14
CA THR A 486 4.50 5.18 13.09
C THR A 486 3.45 6.21 12.73
N GLU A 487 3.93 7.38 12.33
CA GLU A 487 3.11 8.43 11.76
C GLU A 487 3.74 9.01 10.49
N ARG A 488 2.89 9.66 9.68
CA ARG A 488 3.34 10.23 8.41
C ARG A 488 4.21 11.47 8.58
N VAL A 489 3.96 12.25 9.63
CA VAL A 489 4.65 13.51 9.91
C VAL A 489 5.09 13.52 11.38
N GLU A 490 6.27 14.08 11.65
CA GLU A 490 6.90 14.11 12.99
C GLU A 490 5.97 14.68 14.07
N THR A 491 5.22 15.73 13.72
CA THR A 491 4.35 16.45 14.65
C THR A 491 3.23 15.58 15.22
N LEU A 492 2.79 14.53 14.50
CA LEU A 492 1.77 13.60 15.01
C LEU A 492 2.35 12.66 16.08
N CYS A 493 3.57 12.15 15.89
CA CYS A 493 4.27 11.39 16.91
C CYS A 493 4.52 12.23 18.17
N ASN A 494 5.02 13.46 18.00
CA ASN A 494 5.27 14.38 19.12
C ASN A 494 4.00 14.69 19.91
N ALA A 495 2.90 14.97 19.20
CA ALA A 495 1.62 15.23 19.83
C ALA A 495 1.02 13.98 20.50
N ALA A 496 1.24 12.78 19.95
CA ALA A 496 0.87 11.54 20.63
C ALA A 496 1.64 11.42 21.96
N LEU A 497 2.98 11.47 21.93
CA LEU A 497 3.82 11.36 23.12
C LEU A 497 3.49 12.41 24.19
N PHE A 498 3.18 13.65 23.79
CA PHE A 498 2.78 14.72 24.72
C PHE A 498 1.49 14.41 25.49
N ASN A 499 0.57 13.62 24.91
CA ASN A 499 -0.70 13.28 25.54
C ASN A 499 -0.64 11.99 26.38
N ILE A 500 0.36 11.13 26.18
CA ILE A 500 0.50 9.85 26.89
C ILE A 500 0.55 10.00 28.42
N PRO A 501 1.32 10.94 29.01
CA PRO A 501 1.31 11.13 30.46
C PRO A 501 -0.06 11.51 31.02
N LYS A 502 -0.90 12.19 30.23
CA LYS A 502 -2.24 12.67 30.68
C LYS A 502 -3.24 11.53 30.85
N ILE A 503 -2.97 10.37 30.25
CA ILE A 503 -3.79 9.15 30.35
C ILE A 503 -3.11 8.07 31.21
N GLY A 504 -2.06 8.42 31.95
CA GLY A 504 -1.36 7.52 32.87
C GLY A 504 -0.32 6.61 32.21
N GLY A 505 0.01 6.83 30.93
CA GLY A 505 1.08 6.11 30.25
C GLY A 505 2.46 6.76 30.40
N LYS A 506 3.49 6.07 29.92
CA LYS A 506 4.87 6.57 29.88
C LYS A 506 5.37 6.62 28.43
N PRO A 507 5.84 7.78 27.94
CA PRO A 507 6.63 7.85 26.71
C PRO A 507 7.88 6.98 26.85
N GLY A 508 8.11 6.08 25.88
CA GLY A 508 9.23 5.13 25.91
C GLY A 508 10.28 5.40 24.84
N VAL A 509 9.84 5.65 23.60
CA VAL A 509 10.73 5.96 22.47
C VAL A 509 10.40 7.35 21.96
N GLN A 510 11.39 8.24 21.97
CA GLN A 510 11.27 9.60 21.43
C GLN A 510 11.06 9.56 19.91
N THR A 511 10.41 10.58 19.37
CA THR A 511 10.16 10.66 17.93
C THR A 511 11.48 10.72 17.15
N HIS A 512 11.63 9.83 16.16
CA HIS A 512 12.75 9.86 15.22
C HIS A 512 12.32 9.39 13.83
N PRO A 513 13.07 9.69 12.77
CA PRO A 513 12.79 9.18 11.44
C PRO A 513 12.82 7.65 11.39
N ASN A 514 11.90 7.08 10.62
CA ASN A 514 12.01 5.68 10.22
C ASN A 514 13.00 5.57 9.05
N PRO A 515 14.08 4.78 9.17
CA PRO A 515 15.02 4.59 8.07
C PRO A 515 14.41 3.82 6.89
N PHE A 516 13.35 3.04 7.13
CA PHE A 516 12.61 2.29 6.11
C PHE A 516 11.30 2.96 5.69
N ARG A 517 11.15 4.28 5.95
CA ARG A 517 9.99 5.04 5.44
C ARG A 517 9.82 4.85 3.94
N GLN A 518 8.58 4.86 3.48
CA GLN A 518 8.30 4.67 2.07
C GLN A 518 8.99 5.75 1.22
N PRO A 519 9.72 5.40 0.14
CA PRO A 519 10.35 6.36 -0.77
C PRO A 519 9.32 7.05 -1.69
N LEU A 520 8.33 7.70 -1.07
CA LEU A 520 7.24 8.41 -1.70
C LEU A 520 6.88 9.63 -0.84
N TYR A 521 7.14 10.83 -1.34
CA TYR A 521 6.90 12.06 -0.60
C TYR A 521 5.39 12.37 -0.56
N ASP A 522 4.86 12.59 0.65
CA ASP A 522 3.46 12.91 0.87
C ASP A 522 3.19 14.40 0.64
N PHE A 523 3.05 14.79 -0.62
CA PHE A 523 2.67 16.17 -0.96
C PHE A 523 1.27 16.49 -0.43
N LYS A 524 1.19 17.59 0.32
CA LYS A 524 -0.07 18.20 0.77
C LYS A 524 -0.18 19.59 0.19
N LYS A 525 -1.35 19.94 -0.36
CA LYS A 525 -1.52 21.21 -1.08
C LYS A 525 -1.39 22.46 -0.21
N ASP A 526 -1.70 22.36 1.08
CA ASP A 526 -1.87 23.50 1.99
C ASP A 526 -0.81 23.59 3.11
N VAL A 527 0.11 22.63 3.15
CA VAL A 527 1.18 22.58 4.15
C VAL A 527 2.46 21.99 3.54
N ASN A 528 3.62 22.47 4.00
CA ASN A 528 4.96 22.01 3.63
C ASN A 528 5.63 21.21 4.76
N LEU A 529 4.84 20.49 5.56
CA LEU A 529 5.41 19.57 6.56
C LEU A 529 5.96 18.34 5.83
N PRO A 530 7.21 17.92 6.11
CA PRO A 530 7.76 16.69 5.53
C PRO A 530 6.94 15.48 5.97
N GLY A 531 6.64 14.58 5.02
CA GLY A 531 5.92 13.37 5.35
C GLY A 531 6.05 12.24 4.35
N TRP A 532 5.92 11.03 4.89
CA TRP A 532 6.05 9.74 4.20
C TRP A 532 5.11 8.72 4.83
N SER A 533 4.70 7.68 4.10
CA SER A 533 4.11 6.51 4.79
C SER A 533 5.16 5.92 5.73
N ASN A 534 4.76 5.64 6.98
CA ASN A 534 5.63 5.16 8.05
C ASN A 534 6.86 6.07 8.23
N GLY A 535 6.67 7.40 8.19
CA GLY A 535 7.76 8.37 8.15
C GLY A 535 8.57 8.51 9.44
N PHE A 536 7.89 8.46 10.58
CA PHE A 536 8.48 8.69 11.90
C PHE A 536 7.99 7.62 12.87
N ILE A 537 8.83 7.25 13.84
CA ILE A 537 8.56 6.25 14.87
C ILE A 537 8.51 6.94 16.23
N CYS A 538 7.58 6.54 17.08
CA CYS A 538 7.62 6.79 18.52
C CYS A 538 7.09 5.58 19.30
N GLY A 539 7.24 5.60 20.63
CA GLY A 539 6.93 4.43 21.45
C GLY A 539 6.41 4.78 22.84
N ILE A 540 5.59 3.88 23.36
CA ILE A 540 4.84 4.00 24.62
C ILE A 540 5.06 2.73 25.43
N GLY A 541 5.38 2.90 26.71
CA GLY A 541 5.77 1.80 27.61
C GLY A 541 7.26 1.82 27.97
N GLU A 542 7.70 0.82 28.72
CA GLU A 542 9.10 0.66 29.14
C GLU A 542 9.82 -0.23 28.12
N PHE A 543 10.91 0.28 27.52
CA PHE A 543 11.63 -0.36 26.42
C PHE A 543 12.98 -0.92 26.85
#